data_AF-A0A6I1W4V1-F1
#
_entry.id   AF-A0A6I1W4V1-F1
#
_cell.length_a   1.000
_cell.length_b   1.000
_cell.length_c   1.000
_cell.angle_alpha   90.00
_cell.angle_beta   90.00
_cell.angle_gamma   90.00
#
_symmetry.space_group_name_H-M   'P 1'
#
loop_
_entity.id
_entity.type
_entity.pdbx_description
1 polymer ?
#
loop_
_entity_poly.entity_id
_entity_poly.type
_entity_poly.pdbx_seq_one_letter_code
_entity_poly.pdbx_strand_id
1 'polypeptide(L)' 'TMLDDSDIPATRHARALVGGVLAAMVGDTRLFVSGGAEHQGPDGGGPVAAIARLKRP' A
#
# COMPACT_ATOMS: atom_id res chain seq x y z
N THR A 1 -1.96 6.98 17.83
CA THR A 1 -1.57 6.98 16.39
C THR A 1 -1.18 5.57 16.01
N MET A 2 -1.31 5.19 14.72
CA MET A 2 -1.34 3.81 14.17
C MET A 2 -1.21 2.61 15.13
N LEU A 3 -0.07 2.40 15.80
CA LEU A 3 0.18 1.23 16.65
C LEU A 3 -0.54 1.27 18.00
N ASP A 4 -0.78 2.46 18.54
CA ASP A 4 -1.42 2.68 19.84
C ASP A 4 -2.88 3.14 19.71
N ASP A 5 -3.46 2.98 18.51
CA ASP A 5 -4.85 3.33 18.23
C ASP A 5 -5.75 2.13 18.54
N SER A 6 -6.55 2.23 19.61
CA SER A 6 -7.49 1.18 20.04
C SER A 6 -8.73 1.09 19.16
N ASP A 7 -9.06 2.14 18.41
CA ASP A 7 -10.33 2.26 17.70
C ASP A 7 -10.18 1.81 16.24
N ILE A 8 -9.07 2.16 15.61
CA ILE A 8 -8.77 1.82 14.22
C ILE A 8 -7.50 0.97 14.18
N PRO A 9 -7.60 -0.34 13.81
CA PRO A 9 -6.44 -1.21 13.68
C PRO A 9 -5.34 -0.63 12.78
N ALA A 10 -4.08 -0.77 13.18
CA ALA A 10 -2.91 -0.23 12.48
C ALA A 10 -2.90 -0.53 10.97
N THR A 11 -3.31 -1.73 10.55
CA THR A 11 -3.34 -2.11 9.13
C THR A 11 -4.37 -1.32 8.31
N ARG A 12 -5.43 -0.77 8.92
CA ARG A 12 -6.38 0.13 8.24
C ARG A 12 -5.74 1.48 7.94
N HIS A 13 -5.02 2.05 8.91
CA HIS A 13 -4.24 3.27 8.70
C HIS A 13 -3.19 3.09 7.61
N ALA A 14 -2.39 2.02 7.70
CA ALA A 14 -1.35 1.72 6.73
C ALA A 14 -1.91 1.56 5.31
N ARG A 15 -3.01 0.83 5.13
CA ARG A 15 -3.67 0.69 3.81
C ARG A 15 -4.19 2.02 3.28
N ALA A 16 -4.77 2.87 4.13
CA ALA A 16 -5.26 4.19 3.71
C ALA A 16 -4.13 5.11 3.24
N LEU A 17 -3.03 5.17 4.01
CA LEU A 17 -1.83 5.94 3.67
C LEU A 17 -1.21 5.45 2.35
N VAL A 18 -0.88 4.15 2.27
CA VAL A 18 -0.22 3.56 1.10
C VAL A 18 -1.10 3.66 -0.13
N GLY A 19 -2.40 3.38 0.00
CA GLY A 19 -3.37 3.53 -1.09
C GLY A 19 -3.44 4.94 -1.62
N GLY A 20 -3.45 5.96 -0.75
CA GLY A 20 -3.45 7.37 -1.15
C GLY A 20 -2.16 7.77 -1.88
N VAL A 21 -1.00 7.37 -1.35
CA VAL A 21 0.31 7.68 -1.97
C VAL A 21 0.44 7.04 -3.36
N LEU A 22 0.11 5.75 -3.49
CA LEU A 22 0.16 5.05 -4.77
C LEU A 22 -0.86 5.60 -5.77
N ALA A 23 -2.07 5.91 -5.32
CA ALA A 23 -3.10 6.50 -6.19
C ALA A 23 -2.68 7.88 -6.71
N ALA A 24 -2.07 8.71 -5.87
CA ALA A 24 -1.54 10.01 -6.30
C ALA A 24 -0.43 9.87 -7.35
N MET A 25 0.42 8.85 -7.22
CA MET A 25 1.50 8.58 -8.17
C MET A 25 0.99 8.00 -9.50
N VAL A 26 0.01 7.10 -9.46
CA VAL A 26 -0.50 6.39 -10.65
C VAL A 26 -1.62 7.15 -11.36
N GLY A 27 -2.35 8.00 -10.64
CA GLY A 27 -3.52 8.73 -11.16
C GLY A 27 -4.82 7.91 -11.19
N ASP A 28 -4.88 6.78 -10.50
CA ASP A 28 -6.06 5.91 -10.39
C ASP A 28 -6.15 5.35 -8.96
N THR A 29 -7.36 5.19 -8.43
CA THR A 29 -7.63 4.62 -7.11
C THR A 29 -7.95 3.12 -7.15
N ARG A 30 -8.09 2.53 -8.34
CA ARG A 30 -8.36 1.11 -8.54
C ARG A 30 -7.08 0.27 -8.38
N LEU A 31 -6.55 0.27 -7.17
CA LEU A 31 -5.31 -0.40 -6.79
C LEU A 31 -5.58 -1.51 -5.78
N PHE A 32 -4.77 -2.58 -5.81
CA PHE A 32 -4.74 -3.57 -4.75
C PHE A 32 -3.69 -3.18 -3.72
N VAL A 33 -4.13 -2.90 -2.48
CA VAL A 33 -3.25 -2.59 -1.35
C VAL A 33 -3.62 -3.48 -0.17
N SER A 34 -2.73 -4.41 0.17
CA SER A 34 -2.83 -5.24 1.36
C SER A 34 -2.11 -4.58 2.54
N GLY A 35 -2.49 -4.95 3.77
CA GLY A 35 -1.79 -4.54 4.99
C GLY A 35 -1.48 -5.76 5.85
N GLY A 36 -0.52 -5.63 6.78
CA GLY A 36 0.07 -6.79 7.48
C GLY A 36 1.15 -7.41 6.60
N ALA A 37 2.35 -6.84 6.68
CA ALA A 37 3.48 -7.16 5.80
C ALA A 37 4.61 -7.87 6.54
N GLU A 38 4.27 -8.68 7.55
CA GLU A 38 5.24 -9.42 8.33
C GLU A 38 6.10 -10.30 7.40
N HIS A 39 7.42 -10.11 7.47
CA HIS A 39 8.41 -10.79 6.63
C HIS A 39 8.26 -10.56 5.11
N GLN A 40 7.49 -9.55 4.70
CA GLN A 40 7.26 -9.20 3.29
C GLN A 40 7.95 -7.87 3.01
N GLY A 41 9.28 -7.85 2.94
CA GLY A 41 10.08 -6.63 2.79
C GLY A 41 10.66 -6.11 4.12
N PRO A 42 11.19 -4.87 4.16
CA PRO A 42 11.72 -4.27 5.38
C PRO A 42 10.60 -3.91 6.37
N ASP A 43 10.94 -3.77 7.66
CA ASP A 43 10.00 -3.31 8.68
C ASP A 43 9.40 -1.94 8.32
N GLY A 44 8.08 -1.80 8.51
CA GLY A 44 7.29 -0.66 8.04
C GLY A 44 7.05 -0.56 6.53
N GLY A 45 7.62 -1.47 5.73
CA GLY A 45 7.52 -1.49 4.27
C GLY A 45 6.64 -2.62 3.71
N GLY A 46 6.82 -2.90 2.41
CA GLY A 46 6.11 -3.95 1.69
C GLY A 46 6.59 -4.07 0.23
N PRO A 47 6.47 -5.25 -0.41
CA PRO A 47 6.71 -5.36 -1.85
C PRO A 47 5.64 -4.59 -2.64
N VAL A 48 6.03 -4.09 -3.81
CA VAL A 48 5.11 -3.52 -4.81
C VAL A 48 5.37 -4.20 -6.15
N ALA A 49 4.30 -4.63 -6.82
CA ALA A 49 4.36 -5.23 -8.14
C ALA A 49 3.40 -4.51 -9.10
N ALA A 50 3.78 -4.45 -10.38
CA ALA A 50 2.96 -3.84 -11.42
C ALA A 50 2.86 -4.77 -12.63
N ILE A 51 1.63 -4.92 -13.15
CA ILE A 51 1.37 -5.58 -14.43
C ILE A 51 1.04 -4.48 -15.43
N ALA A 52 1.88 -4.31 -16.44
CA ALA A 52 1.75 -3.26 -17.43
C ALA A 52 1.83 -3.82 -18.86
N ARG A 53 1.21 -3.11 -19.82
CA ARG A 53 1.40 -3.40 -21.24
C ARG A 53 2.80 -2.98 -21.66
N LEU A 54 3.49 -3.86 -22.39
CA LEU A 54 4.76 -3.48 -23.03
C LEU A 54 4.48 -2.44 -24.11
N LYS A 55 5.18 -1.30 -24.06
CA LYS A 55 5.14 -0.32 -25.13
C LYS A 55 5.96 -0.87 -26.29
N ARG A 56 5.30 -1.30 -27.37
CA ARG A 56 5.99 -1.61 -28.63
C ARG A 56 6.39 -0.29 -29.32
N PRO A 57 7.58 -0.23 -29.92
CA PRO A 57 8.00 0.91 -30.73
C PRO A 57 7.10 1.07 -31.96
#